data_AF-A0A7S2S5Z5-F1
#
_entry.id   AF-A0A7S2S5Z5-F1
#
_cell.length_a   1.000
_cell.length_b   1.000
_cell.length_c   1.000
_cell.angle_alpha   90.00
_cell.angle_beta   90.00
_cell.angle_gamma   90.00
#
_symmetry.space_group_name_H-M   'P 1'
#
loop_
_entity.id
_entity.type
_entity.pdbx_description
1 polymer ?
#
loop_
_entity_poly.entity_id
_entity_poly.type
_entity_poly.pdbx_seq_one_letter_code
_entity_poly.pdbx_strand_id
1 'polypeptide(L)'
;MKKLTLLVAVLAIGFNLFAQDYKKLIAEGTHTVYFISEIAERHFDSVGRERGNGYKPFKRWQYFAERAMDETGKLKSPEFYYNELQNYNSQINSEGITPKTIVGTWEEMGPTYWDATSGYNPGVGRVTSVAIEEGNLNHIIV
;
A
#
# COMPACT_ATOMS: atom_id res chain seq x y z
N MET A 1 -48.45 -14.46 33.93
CA MET A 1 -48.19 -14.18 32.50
C MET A 1 -47.51 -12.82 32.27
N LYS A 2 -47.97 -11.71 32.85
CA LYS A 2 -47.35 -10.37 32.69
C LYS A 2 -45.86 -10.24 33.09
N LYS A 3 -45.41 -11.06 34.06
CA LYS A 3 -43.99 -11.09 34.49
C LYS A 3 -43.07 -11.81 33.49
N LEU A 4 -43.60 -12.77 32.75
CA LEU A 4 -42.83 -13.52 31.74
C LEU A 4 -42.67 -12.69 30.46
N THR A 5 -43.69 -11.92 30.08
CA THR A 5 -43.64 -11.01 28.92
C THR A 5 -42.64 -9.87 29.11
N LEU A 6 -42.47 -9.37 30.34
CA LEU A 6 -41.48 -8.33 30.64
C LEU A 6 -40.04 -8.86 30.50
N LEU A 7 -39.80 -10.12 30.90
CA LEU A 7 -38.50 -10.77 30.82
C LEU A 7 -38.06 -11.03 29.36
N VAL A 8 -39.00 -11.45 28.51
CA VAL A 8 -38.78 -11.64 27.07
C VAL A 8 -38.50 -10.30 26.37
N ALA A 9 -39.19 -9.22 26.76
CA ALA A 9 -38.95 -7.88 26.21
C ALA A 9 -37.55 -7.33 26.56
N VAL A 10 -37.06 -7.58 27.79
CA VAL A 10 -35.72 -7.17 28.22
C VAL A 10 -34.62 -7.98 27.50
N LEU A 11 -34.83 -9.28 27.28
CA LEU A 11 -33.91 -10.13 26.51
C LEU A 11 -33.83 -9.73 25.03
N ALA A 12 -34.94 -9.27 24.43
CA ALA A 12 -34.95 -8.82 23.03
C ALA A 12 -34.17 -7.51 22.79
N ILE A 13 -34.02 -6.66 23.81
CA ILE A 13 -33.24 -5.41 23.72
C ILE A 13 -31.72 -5.70 23.75
N GLY A 14 -31.29 -6.82 24.32
CA GLY A 14 -29.87 -7.18 24.48
C GLY A 14 -29.13 -7.60 23.20
N PHE A 15 -29.81 -7.77 22.07
CA PHE A 15 -29.20 -8.33 20.85
C PHE A 15 -28.71 -7.28 19.83
N ASN A 16 -28.72 -5.98 20.15
CA ASN A 16 -28.30 -4.92 19.22
C ASN A 16 -26.96 -4.27 19.61
N LEU A 17 -25.90 -5.06 19.76
CA LEU A 17 -24.54 -4.54 19.97
C LEU A 17 -23.61 -4.96 18.83
N PHE A 18 -23.90 -4.47 17.62
CA PHE A 18 -22.93 -4.46 16.51
C PHE A 18 -22.35 -3.06 16.33
N ALA A 19 -21.55 -2.63 17.31
CA ALA A 19 -20.64 -1.50 17.15
C ALA A 19 -19.23 -2.06 16.89
N GLN A 20 -19.03 -2.69 15.72
CA GLN A 20 -17.69 -3.09 15.31
C GLN A 20 -16.90 -1.84 14.90
N ASP A 21 -15.84 -1.54 15.64
CA ASP A 21 -14.89 -0.49 15.26
C ASP A 21 -14.05 -0.99 14.09
N TYR A 22 -14.09 -0.27 12.96
CA TYR A 22 -13.29 -0.59 11.77
C TYR A 22 -11.79 -0.70 12.10
N LYS A 23 -11.29 0.06 13.08
CA LYS A 23 -9.89 -0.02 13.53
C LYS A 23 -9.56 -1.38 14.13
N LYS A 24 -10.51 -1.99 14.85
CA LYS A 24 -10.35 -3.34 15.40
C LYS A 24 -10.33 -4.37 14.28
N LEU A 25 -11.18 -4.22 13.28
CA LEU A 25 -11.20 -5.11 12.11
C LEU A 25 -9.88 -5.03 11.32
N ILE A 26 -9.30 -3.83 11.18
CA ILE A 26 -7.96 -3.64 10.60
C ILE A 26 -6.91 -4.39 11.42
N ALA A 27 -6.94 -4.26 12.76
CA ALA A 27 -5.98 -4.91 13.64
C ALA A 27 -6.10 -6.45 13.65
N GLU A 28 -7.31 -6.98 13.51
CA GLU A 28 -7.54 -8.43 13.42
C GLU A 28 -6.99 -9.02 12.12
N GLY A 29 -7.00 -8.28 11.02
CA GLY A 29 -6.40 -8.70 9.74
C GLY A 29 -7.09 -9.88 9.05
N THR A 30 -8.22 -10.36 9.57
CA THR A 30 -8.94 -11.54 9.05
C THR A 30 -10.06 -11.20 8.07
N HIS A 31 -10.39 -9.90 7.96
CA HIS A 31 -11.51 -9.39 7.17
C HIS A 31 -11.04 -8.85 5.81
N THR A 32 -11.97 -8.79 4.85
CA THR A 32 -11.68 -8.20 3.55
C THR A 32 -11.60 -6.68 3.65
N VAL A 33 -10.78 -6.06 2.78
CA VAL A 33 -10.66 -4.59 2.69
C VAL A 33 -12.01 -3.96 2.37
N TYR A 34 -12.83 -4.62 1.54
CA TYR A 34 -14.20 -4.21 1.24
C TYR A 34 -15.07 -4.14 2.51
N PHE A 35 -15.10 -5.19 3.32
CA PHE A 35 -15.92 -5.24 4.54
C PHE A 35 -15.49 -4.17 5.55
N ILE A 36 -14.19 -4.02 5.76
CA ILE A 36 -13.64 -2.98 6.64
C ILE A 36 -14.07 -1.59 6.13
N SER A 37 -14.02 -1.38 4.81
CA SER A 37 -14.38 -0.10 4.21
C SER A 37 -15.86 0.23 4.39
N GLU A 38 -16.74 -0.75 4.29
CA GLU A 38 -18.19 -0.57 4.54
C GLU A 38 -18.47 -0.17 6.00
N ILE A 39 -17.83 -0.84 6.96
CA ILE A 39 -17.97 -0.53 8.39
C ILE A 39 -17.41 0.87 8.69
N ALA A 40 -16.27 1.23 8.08
CA ALA A 40 -15.67 2.54 8.24
C ALA A 40 -16.55 3.66 7.66
N GLU A 41 -17.10 3.50 6.47
CA GLU A 41 -18.01 4.51 5.88
C GLU A 41 -19.26 4.71 6.75
N ARG A 42 -19.86 3.63 7.29
CA ARG A 42 -20.95 3.74 8.28
C ARG A 42 -20.54 4.50 9.54
N HIS A 43 -19.31 4.31 10.02
CA HIS A 43 -18.77 5.08 11.14
C HIS A 43 -18.70 6.58 10.79
N PHE A 44 -18.17 6.92 9.61
CA PHE A 44 -18.04 8.30 9.15
C PHE A 44 -19.35 8.96 8.72
N ASP A 45 -20.39 8.20 8.40
CA ASP A 45 -21.75 8.71 8.23
C ASP A 45 -22.32 9.23 9.55
N SER A 46 -21.92 8.64 10.69
CA SER A 46 -22.36 9.08 12.02
C SER A 46 -21.48 10.18 12.63
N VAL A 47 -20.16 10.08 12.47
CA VAL A 47 -19.18 11.00 13.08
C VAL A 47 -18.90 12.22 12.20
N GLY A 48 -19.15 12.11 10.89
CA GLY A 48 -18.86 13.14 9.90
C GLY A 48 -17.45 13.06 9.32
N ARG A 49 -17.26 13.70 8.17
CA ARG A 49 -16.04 13.62 7.33
C ARG A 49 -15.10 14.82 7.47
N GLU A 50 -15.29 15.62 8.51
CA GLU A 50 -14.56 16.86 8.72
C GLU A 50 -13.12 16.64 9.22
N ARG A 51 -12.35 17.74 9.24
CA ARG A 51 -10.97 17.73 9.74
C ARG A 51 -10.99 17.38 11.23
N GLY A 52 -10.20 16.38 11.62
CA GLY A 52 -10.09 15.90 13.00
C GLY A 52 -10.79 14.57 13.26
N ASN A 53 -11.75 14.18 12.41
CA ASN A 53 -12.52 12.94 12.61
C ASN A 53 -11.78 11.67 12.16
N GLY A 54 -10.69 11.81 11.39
CA GLY A 54 -9.88 10.68 10.94
C GLY A 54 -10.26 10.10 9.56
N TYR A 55 -11.21 10.70 8.85
CA TYR A 55 -11.65 10.25 7.52
C TYR A 55 -10.51 10.22 6.49
N LYS A 56 -9.71 11.30 6.40
CA LYS A 56 -8.58 11.37 5.46
C LYS A 56 -7.51 10.30 5.72
N PRO A 57 -7.03 10.08 6.96
CA PRO A 57 -6.18 8.94 7.27
C PRO A 57 -6.78 7.59 6.85
N PHE A 58 -8.07 7.35 7.12
CA PHE A 58 -8.74 6.13 6.70
C PHE A 58 -8.74 5.96 5.17
N LYS A 59 -9.09 6.99 4.40
CA LYS A 59 -9.04 6.91 2.92
C LYS A 59 -7.63 6.65 2.38
N ARG A 60 -6.60 7.19 3.04
CA ARG A 60 -5.20 6.88 2.69
C ARG A 60 -4.87 5.41 2.96
N TRP A 61 -5.29 4.90 4.11
CA TRP A 61 -5.15 3.47 4.42
C TRP A 61 -5.87 2.61 3.39
N GLN A 62 -7.13 2.93 3.07
CA GLN A 62 -7.94 2.18 2.09
C GLN A 62 -7.24 2.11 0.73
N TYR A 63 -6.73 3.24 0.23
CA TYR A 63 -6.01 3.28 -1.06
C TYR A 63 -4.82 2.31 -1.10
N PHE A 64 -4.04 2.22 -0.02
CA PHE A 64 -2.93 1.28 0.05
C PHE A 64 -3.42 -0.16 0.25
N ALA A 65 -4.45 -0.36 1.05
CA ALA A 65 -5.01 -1.67 1.34
C ALA A 65 -5.58 -2.33 0.07
N GLU A 66 -6.31 -1.58 -0.76
CA GLU A 66 -6.87 -2.06 -2.04
C GLU A 66 -5.79 -2.50 -3.03
N ARG A 67 -4.58 -1.94 -2.95
CA ARG A 67 -3.44 -2.30 -3.80
C ARG A 67 -2.62 -3.45 -3.24
N ALA A 68 -2.68 -3.67 -1.93
CA ALA A 68 -1.88 -4.67 -1.23
C ALA A 68 -2.65 -5.96 -0.91
N MET A 69 -3.98 -5.94 -1.06
CA MET A 69 -4.81 -7.12 -0.83
C MET A 69 -4.52 -8.24 -1.83
N ASP A 70 -4.73 -9.47 -1.39
CA ASP A 70 -4.66 -10.65 -2.24
C ASP A 70 -5.93 -10.85 -3.07
N GLU A 71 -5.97 -11.94 -3.84
CA GLU A 71 -7.12 -12.32 -4.67
C GLU A 71 -8.40 -12.57 -3.86
N THR A 72 -8.28 -12.86 -2.56
CA THR A 72 -9.42 -13.03 -1.65
C THR A 72 -9.93 -11.68 -1.10
N GLY A 73 -9.25 -10.59 -1.44
CA GLY A 73 -9.56 -9.24 -0.97
C GLY A 73 -9.12 -8.97 0.47
N LYS A 74 -8.21 -9.78 1.02
CA LYS A 74 -7.67 -9.63 2.37
C LYS A 74 -6.22 -9.15 2.35
N LEU A 75 -5.79 -8.52 3.43
CA LEU A 75 -4.39 -8.16 3.60
C LEU A 75 -3.60 -9.39 4.07
N LYS A 76 -2.38 -9.53 3.55
CA LYS A 76 -1.47 -10.59 4.02
C LYS A 76 -1.07 -10.33 5.47
N SER A 77 -0.98 -11.40 6.26
CA SER A 77 -0.57 -11.27 7.66
C SER A 77 0.92 -10.88 7.77
N PRO A 78 1.34 -10.28 8.89
CA PRO A 78 2.76 -9.98 9.12
C PRO A 78 3.67 -11.21 8.96
N GLU A 79 3.20 -12.38 9.38
CA GLU A 79 3.93 -13.65 9.29
C GLU A 79 4.20 -14.06 7.84
N PHE A 80 3.29 -13.75 6.91
CA PHE A 80 3.51 -13.98 5.48
C PHE A 80 4.79 -13.29 5.00
N TYR A 81 4.95 -12.00 5.31
CA TYR A 81 6.11 -11.23 4.86
C TYR A 81 7.41 -11.72 5.52
N TYR A 82 7.34 -12.11 6.78
CA TYR A 82 8.49 -12.69 7.47
C TYR A 82 8.91 -14.01 6.82
N ASN A 83 7.96 -14.90 6.54
CA ASN A 83 8.23 -16.18 5.90
C ASN A 83 8.77 -16.01 4.47
N GLU A 84 8.22 -15.09 3.69
CA GLU A 84 8.75 -14.75 2.36
C GLU A 84 10.21 -14.26 2.42
N LEU A 85 10.54 -13.43 3.41
CA LEU A 85 11.92 -12.98 3.61
C LEU A 85 12.85 -14.16 3.97
N GLN A 86 12.40 -15.07 4.84
CA GLN A 86 13.18 -16.27 5.18
C GLN A 86 13.36 -17.19 3.96
N ASN A 87 12.31 -17.37 3.17
CA ASN A 87 12.35 -18.15 1.93
C ASN A 87 13.36 -17.56 0.94
N TYR A 88 13.28 -16.24 0.69
CA TYR A 88 14.23 -15.53 -0.17
C TYR A 88 15.68 -15.69 0.32
N ASN A 89 15.92 -15.52 1.62
CA ASN A 89 17.25 -15.68 2.20
C ASN A 89 17.77 -17.13 2.08
N SER A 90 16.90 -18.13 2.25
CA SER A 90 17.28 -19.54 2.08
C SER A 90 17.66 -19.85 0.63
N GLN A 91 16.95 -19.29 -0.34
CA GLN A 91 17.28 -19.42 -1.77
C GLN A 91 18.65 -18.79 -2.06
N ILE A 92 18.85 -17.53 -1.65
CA ILE A 92 20.13 -16.81 -1.84
C ILE A 92 21.31 -17.53 -1.18
N ASN A 93 21.12 -18.10 0.01
CA ASN A 93 22.19 -18.77 0.76
C ASN A 93 22.45 -20.21 0.29
N SER A 94 21.49 -20.84 -0.40
CA SER A 94 21.64 -22.20 -0.94
C SER A 94 22.26 -22.22 -2.34
N GLU A 95 22.15 -21.12 -3.09
CA GLU A 95 23.03 -20.82 -4.22
C GLU A 95 24.45 -20.65 -3.67
N GLY A 96 25.24 -21.74 -3.68
CA GLY A 96 26.55 -21.80 -3.03
C GLY A 96 27.50 -20.65 -3.37
N ILE A 97 28.62 -20.59 -2.62
CA ILE A 97 29.73 -19.60 -2.68
C ILE A 97 30.45 -19.63 -4.04
N THR A 98 29.73 -19.53 -5.13
CA THR A 98 30.27 -19.08 -6.40
C THR A 98 30.48 -17.59 -6.18
N PRO A 99 31.70 -17.05 -6.34
CA PRO A 99 31.92 -15.62 -6.19
C PRO A 99 30.95 -14.93 -7.14
N LYS A 100 29.87 -14.34 -6.59
CA LYS A 100 29.07 -13.37 -7.31
C LYS A 100 30.07 -12.29 -7.65
N THR A 101 30.52 -12.25 -8.89
CA THR A 101 31.31 -11.14 -9.40
C THR A 101 30.56 -9.90 -8.94
N ILE A 102 31.17 -9.05 -8.11
CA ILE A 102 30.54 -7.84 -7.53
C ILE A 102 30.25 -6.79 -8.63
N VAL A 103 30.31 -7.19 -9.89
CA VAL A 103 29.74 -6.44 -10.99
C VAL A 103 28.24 -6.68 -10.92
N GLY A 104 27.58 -5.92 -10.04
CA GLY A 104 26.12 -5.79 -10.11
C GLY A 104 25.74 -5.34 -11.51
N THR A 105 24.76 -5.99 -12.12
CA THR A 105 24.14 -5.54 -13.37
C THR A 105 23.31 -4.31 -13.05
N TRP A 106 23.96 -3.15 -12.91
CA TRP A 106 23.26 -1.88 -12.76
C TRP A 106 22.64 -1.52 -14.09
N GLU A 107 21.32 -1.40 -14.09
CA GLU A 107 20.56 -0.86 -15.22
C GLU A 107 19.97 0.49 -14.85
N GLU A 108 19.89 1.38 -15.83
CA GLU A 108 19.22 2.66 -15.68
C GLU A 108 17.70 2.42 -15.58
N MET A 109 17.10 2.75 -14.43
CA MET A 109 15.64 2.65 -14.22
C MET A 109 14.86 3.84 -14.81
N GLY A 110 15.53 4.68 -15.60
CA GLY A 110 14.99 5.89 -16.20
C GLY A 110 14.88 7.08 -15.23
N PRO A 111 14.23 8.18 -15.68
CA PRO A 111 13.42 8.29 -16.89
C PRO A 111 14.24 8.32 -18.19
N THR A 112 13.95 7.41 -19.12
CA THR A 112 14.62 7.34 -20.43
C THR A 112 13.88 8.11 -21.53
N TYR A 113 12.70 8.66 -21.21
CA TYR A 113 11.88 9.43 -22.12
C TYR A 113 11.26 10.62 -21.38
N TRP A 114 10.88 11.63 -22.15
CA TRP A 114 10.10 12.76 -21.68
C TRP A 114 8.91 12.94 -22.61
N ASP A 115 7.83 13.51 -22.08
CA ASP A 115 6.69 13.96 -22.88
C ASP A 115 6.54 15.49 -22.75
N ALA A 116 6.12 16.14 -23.82
CA ALA A 116 5.99 17.58 -23.88
C ALA A 116 4.77 18.02 -23.06
N THR A 117 4.99 18.30 -21.78
CA THR A 117 3.99 18.99 -20.95
C THR A 117 3.92 20.48 -21.29
N SER A 118 2.93 21.20 -20.77
CA SER A 118 2.76 22.66 -21.00
C SER A 118 3.86 23.55 -20.39
N GLY A 119 4.93 22.97 -19.85
CA GLY A 119 6.06 23.69 -19.26
C GLY A 119 7.10 24.14 -20.29
N TYR A 120 7.83 25.21 -19.96
CA TYR A 120 8.80 25.87 -20.85
C TYR A 120 10.03 25.01 -21.20
N ASN A 121 10.43 24.07 -20.32
CA ASN A 121 11.62 23.23 -20.50
C ASN A 121 11.27 21.75 -20.33
N PRO A 122 10.69 21.10 -21.36
CA PRO A 122 10.42 19.67 -21.29
C PRO A 122 11.71 18.88 -21.58
N GLY A 123 11.92 17.76 -20.88
CA GLY A 123 13.15 16.96 -20.96
C GLY A 123 13.38 16.10 -19.72
N VAL A 124 14.35 15.18 -19.81
CA VAL A 124 14.79 14.32 -18.68
C VAL A 124 15.76 15.04 -17.73
N GLY A 125 16.35 16.16 -18.18
CA GLY A 125 17.30 16.94 -17.40
C GLY A 125 17.84 18.14 -18.19
N ARG A 126 18.85 18.82 -17.63
CA ARG A 126 19.53 19.96 -18.26
C ARG A 126 21.02 19.65 -18.46
N VAL A 127 21.47 19.71 -19.71
CA VAL A 127 22.89 19.72 -20.06
C VAL A 127 23.43 21.14 -19.95
N THR A 128 24.55 21.35 -19.25
CA THR A 128 25.13 22.69 -19.02
C THR A 128 26.39 22.97 -19.84
N SER A 129 27.06 21.92 -20.32
CA SER A 129 28.32 22.00 -21.05
C SER A 129 28.42 20.82 -22.00
N VAL A 130 29.15 20.99 -23.09
CA VAL A 130 29.52 19.92 -24.01
C VAL A 130 30.94 20.22 -24.50
N ALA A 131 31.78 19.21 -24.59
CA ALA A 131 33.10 19.29 -25.22
C ALA A 131 33.15 18.34 -26.42
N ILE A 132 33.70 18.81 -27.54
CA ILE A 132 33.87 18.05 -28.78
C ILE A 132 35.35 18.05 -29.11
N GLU A 133 35.92 16.88 -29.41
CA GLU A 133 37.32 16.77 -29.83
C GLU A 133 37.52 17.36 -31.23
N GLU A 134 38.49 18.27 -31.40
CA GLU A 134 38.73 18.99 -32.66
C GLU A 134 39.11 18.06 -33.83
N GLY A 135 39.80 16.94 -33.56
CA GLY A 135 40.23 15.98 -34.57
C GLY A 135 39.27 14.80 -34.80
N ASN A 136 38.24 14.67 -33.95
CA ASN A 136 37.29 13.56 -34.00
C ASN A 136 35.91 14.02 -33.52
N LEU A 137 35.06 14.40 -34.47
CA LEU A 137 33.71 14.88 -34.19
C LEU A 137 32.79 13.81 -33.55
N ASN A 138 33.22 12.53 -33.50
CA ASN A 138 32.49 11.45 -32.82
C ASN A 138 32.88 11.30 -31.34
N HIS A 139 33.89 12.01 -30.86
CA HIS A 139 34.27 12.01 -29.45
C HIS A 139 33.70 13.25 -28.76
N ILE A 140 32.60 13.03 -28.02
CA ILE A 140 31.80 14.06 -27.36
C ILE A 140 31.67 13.69 -25.88
N ILE A 141 31.91 14.67 -25.01
CA ILE A 141 31.67 14.56 -23.56
C ILE A 141 30.62 15.59 -23.18
N VAL A 142 29.60 15.16 -22.44
CA VAL A 142 28.44 15.96 -22.00
C VAL A 142 28.47 16.10 -20.49
#